data_AF-A0A8H7BXS8-F1
#
_entry.id   AF-A0A8H7BXS8-F1
#
_cell.length_a   1.000
_cell.length_b   1.000
_cell.length_c   1.000
_cell.angle_alpha   90.00
_cell.angle_beta   90.00
_cell.angle_gamma   90.00
#
_symmetry.space_group_name_H-M   'P 1'
#
loop_
_entity.id
_entity.type
_entity.pdbx_description
1 polymer ?
#
loop_
_entity_poly.entity_id
_entity_poly.type
_entity_poly.pdbx_seq_one_letter_code
_entity_poly.pdbx_strand_id
1 'polypeptide(L)'
;MADSLLLFCLIHGKPLSKRFSVKITPTATVDELKEAIKSEKSNDFENIDADKLTLWRVSIPTINANEQDEILFDNITTKEELLPDDELSDTFDRKPPKKTVHIMVQISVESRQGSDQRVAELCQRIQQLQEVIDNRDATCSFDIIVKPDRKVSFSWMTDINKITLDEFRKRIFTKYPQFDDDDYLKIYFITNAQRPAQLTNDKYGITDAARPSIGNFIPFDGIQSDPLQTPLHQTNLQELIQEVRTRRLGLNMNDPTEATQSIFVASFLLKATTIFHEELYLAAEKYLSGRLGNGPVDYSVHSRQTNDYVLGVTEVKKEDFNQGVAQNVVQLESALTQRKRKRTRDDDDGGENETCPVKSYRIVTDSKEWIFIECTMDEDESVFYRVSRLPEVIVYRGHNWEDQCTTVFRKLVWLITLMKNEIPARNKYHKKRASPSTSNKRGKGRI
;
A
#
# COMPACT_ATOMS: atom_id res chain seq x y z
N MET A 1 18.94 -59.56 -43.39
CA MET A 1 18.45 -59.16 -42.06
C MET A 1 19.27 -57.94 -41.69
N ALA A 2 18.66 -56.76 -41.57
CA ALA A 2 19.41 -55.56 -41.20
C ALA A 2 19.91 -55.75 -39.77
N ASP A 3 21.23 -55.76 -39.57
CA ASP A 3 21.81 -55.78 -38.23
C ASP A 3 21.40 -54.47 -37.54
N SER A 4 20.83 -54.57 -36.34
CA SER A 4 20.41 -53.43 -35.53
C SER A 4 21.27 -53.34 -34.28
N LEU A 5 21.84 -52.17 -34.01
CA LEU A 5 22.57 -51.85 -32.81
C LEU A 5 21.58 -51.39 -31.72
N LEU A 6 21.73 -51.94 -30.51
CA LEU A 6 20.95 -51.52 -29.34
C LEU A 6 21.88 -50.76 -28.40
N LEU A 7 21.67 -49.44 -28.30
CA LEU A 7 22.46 -48.57 -27.45
C LEU A 7 21.68 -48.18 -26.19
N PHE A 8 22.37 -48.10 -25.05
CA PHE A 8 21.80 -47.62 -23.80
C PHE A 8 22.32 -46.21 -23.54
N CYS A 9 21.39 -45.28 -23.39
CA CYS A 9 21.63 -43.86 -23.26
C CYS A 9 21.24 -43.36 -21.87
N LEU A 10 21.98 -42.39 -21.35
CA LEU A 10 21.67 -41.68 -20.11
C LEU A 10 21.83 -40.17 -20.33
N ILE A 11 20.90 -39.38 -19.79
CA ILE A 11 21.00 -37.92 -19.79
C ILE A 11 21.87 -37.50 -18.61
N HIS A 12 22.83 -36.59 -18.85
CA HIS A 12 23.70 -36.08 -17.80
C HIS A 12 22.91 -35.52 -16.61
N GLY A 13 23.34 -35.85 -15.38
CA GLY A 13 22.67 -35.43 -14.14
C GLY A 13 21.39 -36.19 -13.81
N LYS A 14 21.05 -37.27 -14.53
CA LYS A 14 19.97 -38.19 -14.17
C LYS A 14 20.52 -39.46 -13.51
N PRO A 15 19.74 -40.10 -12.62
CA PRO A 15 20.15 -41.37 -12.02
C PRO A 15 20.13 -42.50 -13.04
N LEU A 16 20.99 -43.52 -12.84
CA LEU A 16 21.11 -44.68 -13.74
C LEU A 16 19.80 -45.43 -14.01
N SER A 17 18.86 -45.42 -13.06
CA SER A 17 17.51 -45.97 -13.20
C SER A 17 16.69 -45.34 -14.33
N LYS A 18 17.06 -44.15 -14.81
CA LYS A 18 16.39 -43.42 -15.90
C LYS A 18 16.99 -43.66 -17.28
N ARG A 19 18.01 -44.53 -17.40
CA ARG A 19 18.56 -44.93 -18.69
C ARG A 19 17.49 -45.52 -19.61
N PHE A 20 17.69 -45.35 -20.90
CA PHE A 20 16.77 -45.83 -21.94
C PHE A 20 17.55 -46.46 -23.08
N SER A 21 16.86 -47.24 -23.91
CA SER A 21 17.48 -47.94 -25.03
C SER A 21 17.04 -47.34 -26.35
N VAL A 22 17.98 -47.14 -27.26
CA VAL A 22 17.73 -46.69 -28.63
C VAL A 22 18.18 -47.79 -29.60
N LYS A 23 17.32 -48.13 -30.56
CA LYS A 23 17.64 -49.07 -31.65
C LYS A 23 17.99 -48.29 -32.90
N ILE A 24 19.15 -48.56 -33.48
CA ILE A 24 19.65 -47.84 -34.64
C ILE A 24 20.48 -48.77 -35.54
N THR A 25 20.59 -48.48 -36.83
CA THR A 25 21.42 -49.26 -37.76
C THR A 25 22.90 -48.92 -37.59
N PRO A 26 23.83 -49.88 -37.67
CA PRO A 26 25.27 -49.60 -37.56
C PRO A 26 25.80 -48.62 -38.61
N THR A 27 25.20 -48.59 -39.80
CA THR A 27 25.55 -47.65 -40.89
C THR A 27 24.95 -46.26 -40.71
N ALA A 28 24.20 -46.01 -39.63
CA ALA A 28 23.66 -44.69 -39.35
C ALA A 28 24.74 -43.78 -38.79
N THR A 29 24.56 -42.48 -38.99
CA THR A 29 25.47 -41.46 -38.45
C THR A 29 25.10 -41.12 -37.00
N VAL A 30 26.03 -40.44 -36.31
CA VAL A 30 25.78 -39.90 -34.98
C VAL A 30 24.65 -38.85 -34.99
N ASP A 31 24.48 -38.09 -36.06
CA ASP A 31 23.34 -37.16 -36.19
C ASP A 31 22.00 -37.89 -36.24
N GLU A 32 21.90 -38.99 -36.97
CA GLU A 32 20.70 -39.84 -36.96
C GLU A 32 20.45 -40.43 -35.56
N LEU A 33 21.51 -40.71 -34.79
CA LEU A 33 21.41 -41.12 -33.39
C LEU A 33 20.87 -40.00 -32.49
N LYS A 34 21.26 -38.74 -32.70
CA LYS A 34 20.73 -37.59 -31.93
C LYS A 34 19.23 -37.44 -32.14
N GLU A 35 18.76 -37.56 -33.38
CA GLU A 35 17.33 -37.52 -33.70
C GLU A 35 16.56 -38.69 -33.07
N ALA A 36 17.12 -39.91 -33.12
CA ALA A 36 16.52 -41.08 -32.48
C ALA A 36 16.42 -40.93 -30.95
N ILE A 37 17.44 -40.35 -30.31
CA ILE A 37 17.44 -40.05 -28.87
C ILE A 37 16.37 -39.01 -28.51
N LYS A 38 16.28 -37.93 -29.29
CA LYS A 38 15.26 -36.88 -29.09
C LYS A 38 13.85 -37.45 -29.20
N SER A 39 13.61 -38.31 -30.20
CA SER A 39 12.31 -38.96 -30.42
C SER A 39 11.90 -39.86 -29.24
N GLU A 40 12.84 -40.65 -28.69
CA GLU A 40 12.56 -41.56 -27.58
C GLU A 40 12.28 -40.82 -26.25
N LYS A 41 12.81 -39.60 -26.08
CA LYS A 41 12.68 -38.79 -24.87
C LYS A 41 12.12 -37.40 -25.15
N SER A 42 11.04 -37.34 -25.94
CA SER A 42 10.42 -36.10 -26.39
C SER A 42 10.13 -35.08 -25.28
N ASN A 43 9.68 -35.54 -24.09
CA ASN A 43 9.36 -34.65 -22.97
C ASN A 43 10.61 -34.04 -22.32
N ASP A 44 11.70 -34.81 -22.21
CA ASP A 44 12.96 -34.30 -21.65
C ASP A 44 13.65 -33.33 -22.64
N PHE A 45 13.28 -33.38 -23.92
CA PHE A 45 13.85 -32.59 -25.00
C PHE A 45 12.84 -31.67 -25.72
N GLU A 46 11.71 -31.32 -25.08
CA GLU A 46 10.56 -30.64 -25.71
C GLU A 46 10.92 -29.31 -26.40
N ASN A 47 11.98 -28.64 -25.96
CA ASN A 47 12.47 -27.36 -26.51
C ASN A 47 13.96 -27.39 -26.87
N ILE A 48 14.52 -28.57 -27.14
CA ILE A 48 15.94 -28.75 -27.45
C ILE A 48 16.06 -29.36 -28.85
N ASP A 49 16.73 -28.64 -29.75
CA ASP A 49 17.04 -29.15 -31.08
C ASP A 49 18.11 -30.25 -31.01
N ALA A 50 18.01 -31.25 -31.90
CA ALA A 50 18.87 -32.42 -31.83
C ALA A 50 20.35 -32.07 -32.03
N ASP A 51 20.64 -31.03 -32.83
CA ASP A 51 21.97 -30.46 -33.05
C ASP A 51 22.61 -29.89 -31.78
N LYS A 52 21.79 -29.48 -30.78
CA LYS A 52 22.24 -29.02 -29.46
C LYS A 52 22.61 -30.16 -28.51
N LEU A 53 22.43 -31.42 -28.91
CA LEU A 53 22.87 -32.57 -28.15
C LEU A 53 24.32 -32.93 -28.50
N THR A 54 25.17 -32.99 -27.48
CA THR A 54 26.52 -33.57 -27.57
C THR A 54 26.48 -34.99 -27.02
N LEU A 55 26.92 -35.95 -27.84
CA LEU A 55 26.93 -37.36 -27.49
C LEU A 55 28.34 -37.79 -27.11
N TRP A 56 28.46 -38.49 -25.99
CA TRP A 56 29.71 -39.03 -25.51
C TRP A 56 29.64 -40.54 -25.43
N ARG A 57 30.59 -41.21 -26.05
CA ARG A 57 30.81 -42.65 -25.88
C ARG A 57 31.42 -42.88 -24.52
N VAL A 58 30.74 -43.71 -23.73
CA VAL A 58 31.13 -44.07 -22.37
C VAL A 58 30.99 -45.57 -22.14
N SER A 59 31.61 -46.09 -21.10
CA SER A 59 31.45 -47.48 -20.68
C SER A 59 31.19 -47.57 -19.19
N ILE A 60 29.92 -47.39 -18.80
CA ILE A 60 29.52 -47.37 -17.40
C ILE A 60 28.76 -48.67 -17.07
N PRO A 61 29.30 -49.56 -16.23
CA PRO A 61 28.60 -50.75 -15.75
C PRO A 61 27.36 -50.39 -14.92
N THR A 62 26.22 -51.00 -15.25
CA THR A 62 25.00 -50.89 -14.44
C THR A 62 24.88 -52.12 -13.56
N ILE A 63 25.12 -51.94 -12.28
CA ILE A 63 24.97 -52.94 -11.22
C ILE A 63 23.84 -52.49 -10.30
N ASN A 64 23.09 -53.41 -9.69
CA ASN A 64 21.92 -53.03 -8.88
C ASN A 64 22.26 -52.03 -7.75
N ALA A 65 23.52 -51.99 -7.29
CA ALA A 65 23.99 -51.08 -6.27
C ALA A 65 24.09 -49.60 -6.71
N ASN A 66 24.16 -49.30 -8.01
CA ASN A 66 24.36 -47.94 -8.53
C ASN A 66 23.14 -47.34 -9.23
N GLU A 67 21.95 -47.96 -9.13
CA GLU A 67 20.77 -47.54 -9.88
C GLU A 67 20.24 -46.14 -9.50
N GLN A 68 20.55 -45.64 -8.31
CA GLN A 68 20.16 -44.30 -7.87
C GLN A 68 21.30 -43.27 -8.00
N ASP A 69 22.49 -43.69 -8.41
CA ASP A 69 23.62 -42.78 -8.51
C ASP A 69 23.42 -41.83 -9.69
N GLU A 70 23.53 -40.53 -9.40
CA GLU A 70 23.65 -39.48 -10.42
C GLU A 70 25.07 -39.48 -10.96
N ILE A 71 25.22 -39.76 -12.26
CA ILE A 71 26.55 -39.81 -12.88
C ILE A 71 26.88 -38.44 -13.45
N LEU A 72 27.86 -37.80 -12.81
CA LEU A 72 28.47 -36.56 -13.28
C LEU A 72 29.58 -36.85 -14.29
N PHE A 73 29.71 -35.97 -15.28
CA PHE A 73 30.72 -36.08 -16.35
C PHE A 73 32.16 -36.17 -15.85
N ASP A 74 32.47 -35.58 -14.70
CA ASP A 74 33.83 -35.52 -14.15
C ASP A 74 34.27 -36.84 -13.52
N ASN A 75 33.31 -37.72 -13.19
CA ASN A 75 33.58 -39.01 -12.55
C ASN A 75 33.79 -40.15 -13.57
N ILE A 76 33.68 -39.87 -14.87
CA ILE A 76 33.82 -40.86 -15.94
C ILE A 76 35.26 -40.85 -16.44
N THR A 77 36.00 -41.92 -16.18
CA THR A 77 37.43 -42.03 -16.52
C THR A 77 37.70 -42.11 -18.01
N THR A 78 36.80 -42.69 -18.80
CA THR A 78 36.91 -42.83 -20.26
C THR A 78 35.65 -42.31 -20.93
N LYS A 79 35.78 -41.17 -21.60
CA LYS A 79 34.74 -40.58 -22.44
C LYS A 79 35.37 -40.07 -23.74
N GLU A 80 34.72 -40.35 -24.85
CA GLU A 80 35.11 -39.93 -26.20
C GLU A 80 33.92 -39.19 -26.80
N GLU A 81 34.13 -37.96 -27.28
CA GLU A 81 33.08 -37.19 -27.95
C GLU A 81 32.82 -37.78 -29.33
N LEU A 82 31.55 -37.95 -29.68
CA LEU A 82 31.13 -38.47 -30.99
C LEU A 82 30.76 -37.31 -31.90
N LEU A 83 31.39 -37.26 -33.07
CA LEU A 83 31.15 -36.21 -34.06
C LEU A 83 29.94 -36.54 -34.92
N PRO A 84 29.15 -35.53 -35.34
CA PRO A 84 27.97 -35.67 -36.20
C PRO A 84 28.12 -36.61 -37.41
N ASP A 85 29.29 -36.56 -38.05
CA ASP A 85 29.64 -37.25 -39.29
C ASP A 85 30.24 -38.65 -39.09
N ASP A 86 30.50 -39.06 -37.84
CA ASP A 86 30.98 -40.40 -37.54
C ASP A 86 29.89 -41.44 -37.84
N GLU A 87 30.28 -42.53 -38.51
CA GLU A 87 29.42 -43.71 -38.63
C GLU A 87 29.47 -44.54 -37.33
N LEU A 88 28.31 -45.05 -36.90
CA LEU A 88 28.24 -45.85 -35.69
C LEU A 88 28.99 -47.17 -35.80
N SER A 89 29.20 -47.71 -37.00
CA SER A 89 30.00 -48.91 -37.25
C SER A 89 31.45 -48.71 -36.88
N ASP A 90 32.02 -47.54 -37.17
CA ASP A 90 33.42 -47.20 -36.87
C ASP A 90 33.60 -46.92 -35.37
N THR A 91 32.55 -46.38 -34.74
CA THR A 91 32.56 -46.10 -33.30
C THR A 91 32.34 -47.37 -32.46
N PHE A 92 31.53 -48.31 -32.98
CA PHE A 92 31.13 -49.53 -32.29
C PHE A 92 31.51 -50.78 -33.11
N ASP A 93 32.80 -50.89 -33.48
CA ASP A 93 33.42 -52.02 -34.19
C ASP A 93 33.09 -53.41 -33.60
N ARG A 94 32.75 -53.44 -32.31
CA ARG A 94 32.33 -54.64 -31.58
C ARG A 94 30.99 -54.40 -30.91
N LYS A 95 30.20 -55.47 -30.83
CA LYS A 95 28.90 -55.42 -30.15
C LYS A 95 29.05 -54.87 -28.72
N PRO A 96 28.33 -53.80 -28.36
CA PRO A 96 28.45 -53.18 -27.05
C PRO A 96 28.15 -54.18 -25.91
N PRO A 97 28.88 -54.11 -24.78
CA PRO A 97 28.67 -55.02 -23.66
C PRO A 97 27.24 -54.95 -23.11
N LYS A 98 26.72 -56.06 -22.59
CA LYS A 98 25.41 -56.03 -21.90
C LYS A 98 25.55 -55.33 -20.55
N LYS A 99 24.46 -54.71 -20.08
CA LYS A 99 24.38 -54.03 -18.76
C LYS A 99 25.41 -52.91 -18.61
N THR A 100 25.67 -52.16 -19.67
CA THR A 100 26.47 -50.93 -19.59
C THR A 100 25.70 -49.79 -20.27
N VAL A 101 25.90 -48.57 -19.79
CA VAL A 101 25.52 -47.35 -20.54
C VAL A 101 26.62 -47.10 -21.57
N HIS A 102 26.20 -46.87 -22.81
CA HIS A 102 27.07 -46.71 -23.97
C HIS A 102 27.21 -45.26 -24.40
N ILE A 103 26.15 -44.47 -24.20
CA ILE A 103 26.07 -43.06 -24.61
C ILE A 103 25.64 -42.21 -23.43
N MET A 104 26.39 -41.16 -23.14
CA MET A 104 25.97 -40.06 -22.27
C MET A 104 25.53 -38.88 -23.14
N VAL A 105 24.34 -38.36 -22.89
CA VAL A 105 23.75 -37.24 -23.62
C VAL A 105 23.96 -35.96 -22.80
N GLN A 106 24.71 -35.02 -23.36
CA GLN A 106 24.89 -33.69 -22.81
C GLN A 106 24.10 -32.69 -23.63
N ILE A 107 23.39 -31.79 -22.96
CA ILE A 107 22.76 -30.65 -23.61
C ILE A 107 23.80 -29.54 -23.67
N SER A 108 24.24 -29.18 -24.87
CA SER A 108 25.15 -28.05 -25.07
C SER A 108 24.38 -26.76 -24.91
N VAL A 109 24.45 -26.21 -23.69
CA VAL A 109 23.95 -24.87 -23.42
C VAL A 109 24.97 -23.90 -23.99
N GLU A 110 24.65 -23.25 -25.11
CA GLU A 110 25.40 -22.08 -25.56
C GLU A 110 25.61 -21.14 -24.36
N SER A 111 26.88 -20.84 -24.12
CA SER A 111 27.43 -20.24 -22.91
C SER A 111 26.51 -19.20 -22.26
N ARG A 112 25.80 -19.61 -21.21
CA ARG A 112 25.23 -18.66 -20.24
C ARG A 112 26.33 -18.15 -19.31
N GLN A 113 27.40 -17.59 -19.86
CA GLN A 113 28.36 -16.80 -19.07
C GLN A 113 27.70 -15.57 -18.41
N GLY A 114 26.49 -15.20 -18.84
CA GLY A 114 25.65 -14.20 -18.17
C GLY A 114 24.73 -14.74 -17.07
N SER A 115 24.56 -16.05 -16.88
CA SER A 115 23.66 -16.57 -15.82
C SER A 115 24.36 -16.68 -14.48
N ASP A 116 25.61 -17.14 -14.41
CA ASP A 116 26.28 -17.29 -13.11
C ASP A 116 26.58 -15.95 -12.45
N GLN A 117 26.92 -14.92 -13.24
CA GLN A 117 27.12 -13.58 -12.69
C GLN A 117 25.79 -12.93 -12.27
N ARG A 118 24.70 -13.14 -13.03
CA ARG A 118 23.36 -12.69 -12.62
C ARG A 118 22.83 -13.44 -11.41
N VAL A 119 23.11 -14.73 -11.30
CA VAL A 119 22.73 -15.56 -10.14
C VAL A 119 23.54 -15.15 -8.92
N ALA A 120 24.84 -14.89 -9.07
CA ALA A 120 25.67 -14.36 -7.99
C ALA A 120 25.21 -12.95 -7.55
N GLU A 121 24.92 -12.04 -8.50
CA GLU A 121 24.35 -10.73 -8.19
C GLU A 121 22.98 -10.84 -7.51
N LEU A 122 22.12 -11.75 -7.97
CA LEU A 122 20.81 -11.99 -7.36
C LEU A 122 20.95 -12.54 -5.94
N CYS A 123 21.83 -13.51 -5.70
CA CYS A 123 22.11 -14.05 -4.37
C CYS A 123 22.67 -12.97 -3.44
N GLN A 124 23.60 -12.14 -3.92
CA GLN A 124 24.14 -11.02 -3.15
C GLN A 124 23.05 -9.99 -2.81
N ARG A 125 22.15 -9.71 -3.76
CA ARG A 125 21.04 -8.78 -3.55
C ARG A 125 19.98 -9.34 -2.61
N ILE A 126 19.72 -10.65 -2.65
CA ILE A 126 18.87 -11.35 -1.69
C ILE A 126 19.47 -11.28 -0.28
N GLN A 127 20.78 -11.48 -0.15
CA GLN A 127 21.46 -11.39 1.15
C GLN A 127 21.45 -9.96 1.72
N GLN A 128 21.68 -8.94 0.89
CA GLN A 128 21.53 -7.54 1.28
C GLN A 128 20.09 -7.21 1.68
N LEU A 129 19.09 -7.74 0.96
CA LEU A 129 17.69 -7.56 1.31
C LEU A 129 17.32 -8.28 2.61
N GLN A 130 17.89 -9.46 2.87
CA GLN A 130 17.74 -10.18 4.13
C GLN A 130 18.35 -9.40 5.29
N GLU A 131 19.56 -8.86 5.15
CA GLU A 131 20.15 -7.96 6.16
C GLU A 131 19.31 -6.69 6.38
N VAL A 132 18.71 -6.13 5.33
CA VAL A 132 17.79 -4.98 5.46
C VAL A 132 16.47 -5.38 6.13
N ILE A 133 15.99 -6.61 5.96
CA ILE A 133 14.80 -7.14 6.63
C ILE A 133 15.09 -7.51 8.08
N ASP A 134 16.27 -8.07 8.37
CA ASP A 134 16.71 -8.40 9.73
C ASP A 134 17.12 -7.15 10.51
N ASN A 135 17.66 -6.14 9.83
CA ASN A 135 17.86 -4.77 10.33
C ASN A 135 16.67 -3.84 10.03
N ARG A 136 15.48 -4.35 9.65
CA ARG A 136 14.24 -3.56 9.78
C ARG A 136 13.93 -3.50 11.27
N ASP A 137 14.71 -2.67 11.93
CA ASP A 137 14.34 -1.81 13.02
C ASP A 137 13.04 -2.24 13.73
N ALA A 138 13.23 -3.05 14.78
CA ALA A 138 12.33 -3.05 15.93
C ALA A 138 12.46 -1.71 16.71
N THR A 139 12.68 -0.59 16.02
CA THR A 139 12.66 0.75 16.61
C THR A 139 11.21 1.18 16.67
N CYS A 140 10.62 1.00 17.85
CA CYS A 140 9.30 1.53 18.13
C CYS A 140 9.45 2.96 18.63
N SER A 141 8.85 3.92 17.93
CA SER A 141 8.63 5.27 18.46
C SER A 141 7.40 5.23 19.36
N PHE A 142 7.55 5.69 20.59
CA PHE A 142 6.46 5.85 21.55
C PHE A 142 6.31 7.32 21.91
N ASP A 143 5.08 7.82 21.88
CA ASP A 143 4.74 9.10 22.50
C ASP A 143 4.33 8.84 23.96
N ILE A 144 5.07 9.43 24.89
CA ILE A 144 4.83 9.27 26.33
C ILE A 144 4.04 10.49 26.83
N ILE A 145 2.84 10.25 27.34
CA ILE A 145 2.00 11.28 27.96
C ILE A 145 1.92 11.01 29.47
N VAL A 146 2.38 11.97 30.26
CA VAL A 146 2.34 11.93 31.73
C VAL A 146 1.22 12.84 32.23
N LYS A 147 0.26 12.32 33.01
CA LYS A 147 -0.77 13.16 33.67
C LYS A 147 -0.21 13.76 34.98
N PRO A 148 -0.52 15.04 35.30
CA PRO A 148 -1.59 15.87 34.74
C PRO A 148 -1.17 16.77 33.55
N ASP A 149 0.12 16.83 33.21
CA ASP A 149 0.68 17.89 32.36
C ASP A 149 0.59 17.54 30.85
N ARG A 150 -0.54 17.87 30.22
CA ARG A 150 -0.89 17.50 28.83
C ARG A 150 -0.18 18.30 27.73
N LYS A 151 0.82 19.14 28.04
CA LYS A 151 1.33 20.14 27.08
C LYS A 151 2.60 19.76 26.33
N VAL A 152 3.32 18.72 26.73
CA VAL A 152 4.59 18.34 26.09
C VAL A 152 4.68 16.82 26.02
N SER A 153 4.38 16.24 24.85
CA SER A 153 4.84 14.89 24.53
C SER A 153 6.30 14.95 24.11
N PHE A 154 7.08 13.91 24.42
CA PHE A 154 8.41 13.76 23.86
C PHE A 154 8.49 12.43 23.12
N SER A 155 9.02 12.48 21.90
CA SER A 155 9.29 11.29 21.12
C SER A 155 10.64 10.71 21.54
N TRP A 156 10.69 9.40 21.68
CA TRP A 156 11.90 8.68 22.01
C TRP A 156 12.02 7.43 21.15
N MET A 157 13.19 7.26 20.55
CA MET A 157 13.55 6.10 19.74
C MET A 157 14.63 5.32 20.49
N THR A 158 14.39 4.02 20.65
CA THR A 158 15.32 3.10 21.29
C THR A 158 15.12 1.70 20.72
N ASP A 159 16.16 0.88 20.80
CA ASP A 159 16.09 -0.54 20.45
C ASP A 159 15.33 -1.29 21.55
N ILE A 160 14.15 -1.81 21.21
CA ILE A 160 13.26 -2.49 22.15
C ILE A 160 13.89 -3.76 22.75
N ASN A 161 14.87 -4.36 22.06
CA ASN A 161 15.51 -5.60 22.50
C ASN A 161 16.67 -5.37 23.47
N LYS A 162 17.11 -4.12 23.64
CA LYS A 162 18.27 -3.77 24.48
C LYS A 162 17.90 -2.95 25.71
N ILE A 163 16.71 -2.37 25.75
CA ILE A 163 16.36 -1.40 26.78
C ILE A 163 15.87 -2.03 28.08
N THR A 164 16.30 -1.45 29.22
CA THR A 164 15.81 -1.82 30.55
C THR A 164 14.70 -0.89 31.06
N LEU A 165 13.85 -1.40 31.96
CA LEU A 165 12.81 -0.60 32.62
C LEU A 165 13.37 0.56 33.46
N ASP A 166 14.59 0.41 33.98
CA ASP A 166 15.25 1.43 34.80
C ASP A 166 15.75 2.62 33.96
N GLU A 167 16.31 2.35 32.78
CA GLU A 167 16.69 3.40 31.83
C GLU A 167 15.47 4.18 31.32
N PHE A 168 14.36 3.47 31.07
CA PHE A 168 13.09 4.08 30.72
C PHE A 168 12.56 4.99 31.83
N ARG A 169 12.55 4.51 33.07
CA ARG A 169 12.13 5.26 34.26
C ARG A 169 12.95 6.53 34.43
N LYS A 170 14.29 6.44 34.40
CA LYS A 170 15.20 7.58 34.50
C LYS A 170 14.94 8.64 33.45
N ARG A 171 14.61 8.22 32.21
CA ARG A 171 14.33 9.15 31.11
C ARG A 171 13.07 9.97 31.35
N ILE A 172 12.02 9.38 31.91
CA ILE A 172 10.76 10.06 32.25
C ILE A 172 11.02 11.11 33.33
N PHE A 173 11.65 10.75 34.44
CA PHE A 173 11.92 11.67 35.54
C PHE A 173 12.92 12.79 35.16
N THR A 174 13.84 12.54 34.23
CA THR A 174 14.69 13.61 33.65
C THR A 174 13.85 14.67 32.93
N LYS A 175 12.76 14.28 32.26
CA LYS A 175 11.90 15.19 31.51
C LYS A 175 10.82 15.86 32.35
N TYR A 176 10.40 15.19 33.42
CA TYR A 176 9.45 15.73 34.38
C TYR A 176 10.05 15.77 35.79
N PRO A 177 11.05 16.63 36.04
CA PRO A 177 11.74 16.71 37.34
C PRO A 177 10.85 17.22 38.47
N GLN A 178 9.62 17.65 38.16
CA GLN A 178 8.62 18.04 39.15
C GLN A 178 7.94 16.86 39.87
N PHE A 179 8.19 15.63 39.42
CA PHE A 179 7.72 14.41 40.08
C PHE A 179 8.91 13.70 40.72
N ASP A 180 8.72 13.17 41.93
CA ASP A 180 9.75 12.43 42.64
C ASP A 180 9.70 10.94 42.28
N ASP A 181 10.79 10.21 42.52
CA ASP A 181 10.93 8.80 42.14
C ASP A 181 9.85 7.89 42.79
N ASP A 182 9.22 8.34 43.88
CA ASP A 182 8.16 7.61 44.60
C ASP A 182 6.73 7.91 44.09
N ASP A 183 6.57 8.82 43.12
CA ASP A 183 5.27 9.17 42.54
C ASP A 183 4.76 8.11 41.54
N TYR A 184 3.48 7.77 41.62
CA TYR A 184 2.85 6.87 40.64
C TYR A 184 2.39 7.64 39.39
N LEU A 185 3.11 7.48 38.29
CA LEU A 185 2.76 8.09 37.01
C LEU A 185 1.90 7.12 36.17
N LYS A 186 0.76 7.60 35.66
CA LYS A 186 -0.01 6.87 34.63
C LYS A 186 0.62 7.13 33.26
N ILE A 187 1.33 6.13 32.76
CA ILE A 187 2.00 6.14 31.46
C ILE A 187 1.10 5.48 30.42
N TYR A 188 0.87 6.15 29.30
CA TYR A 188 0.21 5.57 28.14
C TYR A 188 1.27 5.25 27.10
N PHE A 189 1.36 3.98 26.71
CA PHE A 189 2.19 3.55 25.59
C PHE A 189 1.36 3.58 24.32
N ILE A 190 1.83 4.33 23.32
CA ILE A 190 1.28 4.29 21.97
C ILE A 190 2.30 3.54 21.11
N THR A 191 2.02 2.28 20.79
CA THR A 191 2.86 1.47 19.90
C THR A 191 2.54 1.83 18.45
N ASN A 192 3.51 2.35 17.70
CA ASN A 192 3.40 2.45 16.23
C ASN A 192 3.55 1.08 15.53
N ALA A 193 3.81 0.00 16.28
CA ALA A 193 4.00 -1.36 15.77
C ALA A 193 2.72 -2.20 15.89
N GLN A 194 1.72 -1.86 15.08
CA GLN A 194 0.75 -2.78 14.49
C GLN A 194 0.03 -1.93 13.44
N ARG A 195 0.22 -2.27 12.15
CA ARG A 195 -0.34 -1.51 11.04
C ARG A 195 -1.83 -1.26 11.32
N PRO A 196 -2.28 0.00 11.48
CA PRO A 196 -3.69 0.33 11.62
C PRO A 196 -4.53 -0.31 10.51
N ALA A 197 -3.91 -0.48 9.33
CA ALA A 197 -4.48 -1.11 8.15
C ALA A 197 -5.10 -2.50 8.40
N GLN A 198 -4.51 -3.38 9.23
CA GLN A 198 -5.06 -4.74 9.38
C GLN A 198 -6.32 -4.79 10.26
N LEU A 199 -6.36 -4.04 11.37
CA LEU A 199 -7.54 -3.97 12.25
C LEU A 199 -8.68 -3.14 11.63
N THR A 200 -8.36 -2.11 10.83
CA THR A 200 -9.36 -1.35 10.06
C THR A 200 -9.99 -2.20 8.96
N ASN A 201 -9.21 -3.10 8.37
CA ASN A 201 -9.67 -3.87 7.25
C ASN A 201 -10.76 -4.88 7.61
N ASP A 202 -10.59 -5.58 8.73
CA ASP A 202 -11.59 -6.51 9.23
C ASP A 202 -12.84 -5.80 9.78
N LYS A 203 -12.69 -4.61 10.38
CA LYS A 203 -13.81 -3.84 10.96
C LYS A 203 -14.69 -3.15 9.90
N TYR A 204 -14.12 -2.69 8.79
CA TYR A 204 -14.83 -1.93 7.75
C TYR A 204 -15.00 -2.70 6.43
N GLY A 205 -14.73 -4.01 6.40
CA GLY A 205 -14.99 -4.87 5.23
C GLY A 205 -13.98 -4.71 4.07
N ILE A 206 -12.77 -4.24 4.37
CA ILE A 206 -11.68 -4.12 3.40
C ILE A 206 -10.93 -5.46 3.36
N THR A 207 -11.43 -6.42 2.59
CA THR A 207 -11.01 -7.84 2.65
C THR A 207 -9.62 -8.13 2.07
N ASP A 208 -8.82 -7.11 1.74
CA ASP A 208 -7.43 -7.31 1.29
C ASP A 208 -6.56 -6.10 1.69
N ALA A 209 -5.60 -6.32 2.59
CA ALA A 209 -4.64 -5.30 3.04
C ALA A 209 -3.53 -5.00 2.02
N ALA A 210 -3.38 -5.83 0.99
CA ALA A 210 -2.47 -5.59 -0.12
C ALA A 210 -3.14 -4.80 -1.25
N ARG A 211 -4.47 -4.95 -1.43
CA ARG A 211 -5.29 -4.22 -2.40
C ARG A 211 -6.75 -4.03 -1.94
N PRO A 212 -7.03 -3.00 -1.11
CA PRO A 212 -8.40 -2.58 -0.82
C PRO A 212 -9.19 -2.32 -2.11
N SER A 213 -10.19 -3.14 -2.39
CA SER A 213 -11.15 -2.86 -3.46
C SER A 213 -12.10 -1.77 -2.98
N ILE A 214 -12.03 -0.57 -3.58
CA ILE A 214 -13.04 0.50 -3.40
C ILE A 214 -14.47 -0.04 -3.66
N GLY A 215 -14.62 -1.12 -4.43
CA GLY A 215 -15.89 -1.74 -4.77
C GLY A 215 -16.68 -2.36 -3.63
N ASN A 216 -16.09 -2.53 -2.43
CA ASN A 216 -16.83 -3.00 -1.24
C ASN A 216 -17.57 -1.87 -0.50
N PHE A 217 -17.27 -0.59 -0.81
CA PHE A 217 -17.95 0.54 -0.19
C PHE A 217 -19.29 0.83 -0.88
N ILE A 218 -20.25 1.34 -0.10
CA ILE A 218 -21.51 1.84 -0.66
C ILE A 218 -21.15 2.98 -1.63
N PRO A 219 -21.67 2.98 -2.87
CA PRO A 219 -21.39 4.08 -3.79
C PRO A 219 -21.89 5.43 -3.27
N PHE A 220 -21.05 6.46 -3.34
CA PHE A 220 -21.48 7.85 -3.18
C PHE A 220 -22.06 8.35 -4.51
N ASP A 221 -23.21 7.79 -4.87
CA ASP A 221 -23.92 8.16 -6.09
C ASP A 221 -24.60 9.53 -5.92
N GLY A 222 -24.69 10.30 -7.01
CA GLY A 222 -25.33 11.62 -7.00
C GLY A 222 -24.41 12.80 -6.66
N ILE A 223 -23.08 12.65 -6.72
CA ILE A 223 -22.14 13.78 -6.66
C ILE A 223 -22.44 14.74 -7.80
N GLN A 224 -22.82 15.97 -7.47
CA GLN A 224 -23.16 17.00 -8.44
C GLN A 224 -22.02 17.99 -8.66
N SER A 225 -22.14 18.78 -9.72
CA SER A 225 -21.27 19.90 -10.01
C SER A 225 -22.02 21.20 -9.72
N ASP A 226 -21.42 22.07 -8.90
CA ASP A 226 -21.96 23.41 -8.70
C ASP A 226 -21.98 24.19 -10.02
N PRO A 227 -23.05 24.94 -10.33
CA PRO A 227 -23.15 25.69 -11.58
C PRO A 227 -22.27 26.96 -11.61
N LEU A 228 -21.69 27.38 -10.48
CA LEU A 228 -20.79 28.54 -10.33
C LEU A 228 -21.45 29.85 -10.77
N GLN A 229 -22.66 30.10 -10.30
CA GLN A 229 -23.52 31.19 -10.82
C GLN A 229 -23.16 32.60 -10.29
N THR A 230 -22.40 32.72 -9.22
CA THR A 230 -22.12 34.04 -8.61
C THR A 230 -20.79 34.63 -9.10
N PRO A 231 -20.62 35.96 -9.09
CA PRO A 231 -19.34 36.59 -9.42
C PRO A 231 -18.17 36.07 -8.57
N LEU A 232 -18.40 35.81 -7.28
CA LEU A 232 -17.38 35.25 -6.39
C LEU A 232 -16.93 33.85 -6.83
N HIS A 233 -17.85 33.00 -7.30
CA HIS A 233 -17.49 31.69 -7.88
C HIS A 233 -16.60 31.86 -9.11
N GLN A 234 -16.97 32.76 -10.02
CA GLN A 234 -16.24 33.00 -11.26
C GLN A 234 -14.83 33.55 -10.99
N THR A 235 -14.69 34.51 -10.08
CA THR A 235 -13.40 35.05 -9.67
C THR A 235 -12.51 33.97 -9.06
N ASN A 236 -13.02 33.16 -8.13
CA ASN A 236 -12.23 32.09 -7.51
C ASN A 236 -11.80 31.01 -8.52
N LEU A 237 -12.67 30.66 -9.48
CA LEU A 237 -12.32 29.74 -10.56
C LEU A 237 -11.22 30.32 -11.45
N GLN A 238 -11.34 31.58 -11.88
CA GLN A 238 -10.32 32.23 -12.73
C GLN A 238 -8.96 32.29 -12.02
N GLU A 239 -8.94 32.67 -10.74
CA GLU A 239 -7.73 32.70 -9.94
C GLU A 239 -7.13 31.30 -9.77
N LEU A 240 -7.95 30.28 -9.52
CA LEU A 240 -7.51 28.89 -9.45
C LEU A 240 -6.82 28.45 -10.74
N ILE A 241 -7.46 28.67 -11.89
CA ILE A 241 -6.91 28.29 -13.20
C ILE A 241 -5.57 28.98 -13.43
N GLN A 242 -5.45 30.26 -13.06
CA GLN A 242 -4.19 30.99 -13.17
C GLN A 242 -3.10 30.45 -12.23
N GLU A 243 -3.45 30.08 -11.00
CA GLU A 243 -2.54 29.43 -10.05
C GLU A 243 -2.01 28.10 -10.57
N VAL A 244 -2.91 27.25 -11.07
CA VAL A 244 -2.58 25.94 -11.63
C VAL A 244 -1.70 26.10 -12.88
N ARG A 245 -2.02 27.06 -13.76
CA ARG A 245 -1.20 27.38 -14.94
C ARG A 245 0.23 27.73 -14.54
N THR A 246 0.38 28.61 -13.54
CA THR A 246 1.68 29.07 -13.03
C THR A 246 2.47 27.91 -12.44
N ARG A 247 1.85 27.10 -11.58
CA ARG A 247 2.49 25.93 -10.96
C ARG A 247 2.93 24.89 -12.00
N ARG A 248 2.08 24.60 -12.98
CA ARG A 248 2.40 23.64 -14.04
C ARG A 248 3.63 24.04 -14.85
N LEU A 249 3.79 25.34 -15.13
CA LEU A 249 4.92 25.87 -15.89
C LEU A 249 6.19 26.00 -15.03
N GLY A 250 6.04 26.29 -13.75
CA GLY A 250 7.16 26.54 -12.84
C GLY A 250 7.71 25.32 -12.10
N LEU A 251 6.97 24.20 -12.04
CA LEU A 251 7.34 23.02 -11.25
C LEU A 251 7.65 21.80 -12.12
N ASN A 252 8.46 20.89 -11.58
CA ASN A 252 8.75 19.62 -12.23
C ASN A 252 7.56 18.65 -12.08
N MET A 253 6.82 18.44 -13.17
CA MET A 253 5.65 17.55 -13.21
C MET A 253 5.97 16.11 -13.64
N ASN A 254 7.24 15.74 -13.86
CA ASN A 254 7.60 14.37 -14.28
C ASN A 254 7.43 13.36 -13.15
N ASP A 255 7.83 13.74 -11.93
CA ASP A 255 7.71 12.91 -10.73
C ASP A 255 7.41 13.82 -9.53
N PRO A 256 6.14 14.28 -9.38
CA PRO A 256 5.78 15.20 -8.32
C PRO A 256 5.88 14.51 -6.95
N THR A 257 6.57 15.16 -6.02
CA THR A 257 6.58 14.76 -4.62
C THR A 257 5.22 15.01 -3.97
N GLU A 258 4.94 14.40 -2.83
CA GLU A 258 3.72 14.66 -2.04
C GLU A 258 3.59 16.15 -1.69
N ALA A 259 4.69 16.83 -1.35
CA ALA A 259 4.71 18.28 -1.14
C ALA A 259 4.33 19.07 -2.41
N THR A 260 4.77 18.61 -3.59
CA THR A 260 4.39 19.21 -4.87
C THR A 260 2.90 18.97 -5.14
N GLN A 261 2.36 17.79 -4.87
CA GLN A 261 0.93 17.51 -5.03
C GLN A 261 0.09 18.35 -4.06
N SER A 262 0.56 18.48 -2.81
CA SER A 262 -0.08 19.20 -1.73
C SER A 262 -0.32 20.68 -2.09
N ILE A 263 0.64 21.35 -2.76
CA ILE A 263 0.43 22.74 -3.20
C ILE A 263 -0.62 22.88 -4.32
N PHE A 264 -0.81 21.88 -5.19
CA PHE A 264 -1.93 21.89 -6.13
C PHE A 264 -3.24 21.72 -5.37
N VAL A 265 -3.33 20.70 -4.49
CA VAL A 265 -4.52 20.42 -3.68
C VAL A 265 -4.94 21.64 -2.86
N ALA A 266 -3.98 22.30 -2.20
CA ALA A 266 -4.21 23.52 -1.44
C ALA A 266 -4.88 24.62 -2.27
N SER A 267 -4.48 24.78 -3.53
CA SER A 267 -5.03 25.79 -4.44
C SER A 267 -6.53 25.57 -4.65
N PHE A 268 -6.92 24.33 -4.93
CA PHE A 268 -8.32 23.96 -5.13
C PHE A 268 -9.13 24.16 -3.85
N LEU A 269 -8.66 23.61 -2.73
CA LEU A 269 -9.37 23.68 -1.45
C LEU A 269 -9.52 25.11 -0.96
N LEU A 270 -8.48 25.93 -1.08
CA LEU A 270 -8.49 27.32 -0.64
C LEU A 270 -9.51 28.13 -1.44
N LYS A 271 -9.50 28.04 -2.77
CA LYS A 271 -10.43 28.76 -3.64
C LYS A 271 -11.88 28.30 -3.44
N ALA A 272 -12.09 27.01 -3.25
CA ALA A 272 -13.42 26.47 -3.01
C ALA A 272 -13.96 26.86 -1.62
N THR A 273 -13.11 26.87 -0.59
CA THR A 273 -13.50 27.27 0.78
C THR A 273 -13.74 28.78 0.89
N THR A 274 -13.00 29.60 0.14
CA THR A 274 -13.10 31.07 0.18
C THR A 274 -14.46 31.58 -0.30
N ILE A 275 -15.17 30.81 -1.14
CA ILE A 275 -16.57 31.10 -1.50
C ILE A 275 -17.47 31.18 -0.25
N PHE A 276 -17.13 30.46 0.82
CA PHE A 276 -17.86 30.40 2.08
C PHE A 276 -17.07 31.01 3.24
N HIS A 277 -16.24 32.02 2.96
CA HIS A 277 -15.29 32.58 3.94
C HIS A 277 -15.93 33.16 5.22
N GLU A 278 -17.22 33.51 5.21
CA GLU A 278 -17.93 33.99 6.41
C GLU A 278 -18.19 32.85 7.40
N GLU A 279 -18.46 31.64 6.90
CA GLU A 279 -18.80 30.49 7.74
C GLU A 279 -17.66 29.49 7.90
N LEU A 280 -16.75 29.41 6.92
CA LEU A 280 -15.74 28.37 6.82
C LEU A 280 -14.32 28.91 6.75
N TYR A 281 -13.37 28.07 7.19
CA TYR A 281 -11.95 28.27 6.95
C TYR A 281 -11.22 26.94 6.73
N LEU A 282 -10.13 27.02 5.97
CA LEU A 282 -9.23 25.90 5.72
C LEU A 282 -8.06 25.96 6.71
N ALA A 283 -7.71 24.84 7.32
CA ALA A 283 -6.51 24.69 8.14
C ALA A 283 -5.60 23.63 7.53
N ALA A 284 -4.30 23.94 7.43
CA ALA A 284 -3.26 22.98 7.07
C ALA A 284 -2.77 22.21 8.30
N GLU A 285 -2.37 20.96 8.11
CA GLU A 285 -1.73 20.08 9.11
C GLU A 285 -2.40 20.11 10.49
N LYS A 286 -3.65 19.63 10.58
CA LYS A 286 -4.33 19.52 11.87
C LYS A 286 -4.23 18.11 12.44
N TYR A 287 -3.78 18.01 13.69
CA TYR A 287 -3.82 16.73 14.41
C TYR A 287 -5.25 16.41 14.85
N LEU A 288 -5.80 15.30 14.35
CA LEU A 288 -7.07 14.75 14.83
C LEU A 288 -6.81 13.64 15.84
N SER A 289 -7.56 13.65 16.93
CA SER A 289 -7.48 12.62 17.97
C SER A 289 -8.83 11.98 18.22
N GLY A 290 -8.85 10.65 18.37
CA GLY A 290 -10.06 9.93 18.77
C GLY A 290 -9.80 8.48 19.11
N ARG A 291 -10.89 7.77 19.46
CA ARG A 291 -10.82 6.47 20.14
C ARG A 291 -10.23 5.36 19.25
N LEU A 292 -10.31 5.51 17.93
CA LEU A 292 -9.93 4.48 16.96
C LEU A 292 -8.68 4.85 16.15
N GLY A 293 -8.23 6.10 16.22
CA GLY A 293 -6.97 6.52 15.63
C GLY A 293 -6.70 8.02 15.77
N ASN A 294 -5.43 8.36 15.73
CA ASN A 294 -4.88 9.68 15.90
C ASN A 294 -3.90 9.97 14.75
N GLY A 295 -3.79 11.23 14.32
CA GLY A 295 -2.78 11.63 13.34
C GLY A 295 -3.06 12.98 12.70
N PRO A 296 -2.04 13.59 12.07
CA PRO A 296 -2.23 14.77 11.26
C PRO A 296 -3.08 14.46 10.02
N VAL A 297 -3.88 15.43 9.60
CA VAL A 297 -4.49 15.49 8.28
C VAL A 297 -3.94 16.69 7.53
N ASP A 298 -3.67 16.55 6.23
CA ASP A 298 -3.01 17.60 5.44
C ASP A 298 -3.83 18.88 5.39
N TYR A 299 -5.14 18.73 5.17
CA TYR A 299 -6.08 19.85 5.21
C TYR A 299 -7.36 19.49 5.93
N SER A 300 -7.97 20.49 6.56
CA SER A 300 -9.26 20.35 7.22
C SER A 300 -10.11 21.61 7.05
N VAL A 301 -11.42 21.42 6.81
CA VAL A 301 -12.41 22.48 6.68
C VAL A 301 -13.16 22.62 7.99
N HIS A 302 -13.21 23.83 8.53
CA HIS A 302 -13.77 24.12 9.85
C HIS A 302 -14.87 25.17 9.78
N SER A 303 -15.82 25.08 10.71
CA SER A 303 -16.76 26.17 10.98
C SER A 303 -16.08 27.29 11.77
N ARG A 304 -16.29 28.54 11.33
CA ARG A 304 -15.93 29.75 12.08
C ARG A 304 -16.85 30.00 13.26
N GLN A 305 -18.09 29.53 13.21
CA GLN A 305 -19.11 29.80 14.24
C GLN A 305 -18.91 28.94 15.49
N THR A 306 -18.33 27.76 15.31
CA THR A 306 -18.07 26.77 16.35
C THR A 306 -16.62 26.33 16.24
N ASN A 307 -15.74 26.95 17.03
CA ASN A 307 -14.32 26.62 17.06
C ASN A 307 -14.13 25.10 17.27
N ASP A 308 -13.15 24.51 16.57
CA ASP A 308 -12.86 23.07 16.51
C ASP A 308 -13.93 22.15 15.89
N TYR A 309 -14.91 22.69 15.16
CA TYR A 309 -15.89 21.87 14.44
C TYR A 309 -15.40 21.52 13.03
N VAL A 310 -14.79 20.35 12.89
CA VAL A 310 -14.24 19.81 11.64
C VAL A 310 -15.35 19.23 10.77
N LEU A 311 -15.63 19.84 9.63
CA LEU A 311 -16.71 19.42 8.70
C LEU A 311 -16.19 18.49 7.60
N GLY A 312 -14.91 18.64 7.26
CA GLY A 312 -14.24 17.75 6.34
C GLY A 312 -12.73 17.80 6.44
N VAL A 313 -12.10 16.83 5.81
CA VAL A 313 -10.65 16.62 5.83
C VAL A 313 -10.17 16.19 4.45
N THR A 314 -8.91 16.46 4.14
CA THR A 314 -8.27 16.02 2.90
C THR A 314 -6.96 15.35 3.22
N GLU A 315 -6.72 14.23 2.54
CA GLU A 315 -5.46 13.49 2.59
C GLU A 315 -4.83 13.51 1.19
N VAL A 316 -3.57 13.91 1.11
CA VAL A 316 -2.76 13.92 -0.10
C VAL A 316 -1.92 12.64 -0.11
N LYS A 317 -2.07 11.79 -1.12
CA LYS A 317 -1.33 10.53 -1.23
C LYS A 317 -0.76 10.36 -2.63
N LYS A 318 0.51 9.98 -2.76
CA LYS A 318 1.18 9.83 -4.07
C LYS A 318 0.79 8.55 -4.82
N GLU A 319 0.76 7.39 -4.14
CA GLU A 319 0.65 6.08 -4.82
C GLU A 319 -0.28 5.08 -4.11
N ASP A 320 -0.40 5.13 -2.78
CA ASP A 320 -1.26 4.19 -2.02
C ASP A 320 -2.58 4.84 -1.58
N PHE A 321 -3.44 5.12 -2.56
CA PHE A 321 -4.79 5.65 -2.34
C PHE A 321 -5.60 4.81 -1.37
N ASN A 322 -5.38 3.51 -1.38
CA ASN A 322 -6.12 2.53 -0.61
C ASN A 322 -5.75 2.55 0.87
N GLN A 323 -4.45 2.60 1.18
CA GLN A 323 -3.97 2.86 2.54
C GLN A 323 -4.44 4.25 3.02
N GLY A 324 -4.43 5.23 2.11
CA GLY A 324 -5.05 6.53 2.33
C GLY A 324 -6.49 6.39 2.81
N VAL A 325 -7.36 5.74 2.03
CA VAL A 325 -8.77 5.50 2.37
C VAL A 325 -8.94 4.79 3.72
N ALA A 326 -8.14 3.76 4.03
CA ALA A 326 -8.23 3.02 5.30
C ALA A 326 -7.80 3.84 6.53
N GLN A 327 -6.68 4.57 6.47
CA GLN A 327 -6.31 5.53 7.52
C GLN A 327 -7.37 6.61 7.67
N ASN A 328 -8.00 6.96 6.56
CA ASN A 328 -8.91 8.07 6.47
C ASN A 328 -10.26 7.83 7.14
N VAL A 329 -10.78 6.61 7.00
CA VAL A 329 -12.01 6.11 7.65
C VAL A 329 -11.95 6.32 9.18
N VAL A 330 -10.80 6.01 9.78
CA VAL A 330 -10.58 6.08 11.23
C VAL A 330 -10.52 7.51 11.76
N GLN A 331 -9.75 8.38 11.12
CA GLN A 331 -9.62 9.78 11.54
C GLN A 331 -10.94 10.55 11.37
N LEU A 332 -11.73 10.18 10.36
CA LEU A 332 -13.03 10.79 10.08
C LEU A 332 -14.08 10.40 11.13
N GLU A 333 -14.06 9.15 11.59
CA GLU A 333 -14.88 8.69 12.72
C GLU A 333 -14.52 9.43 14.03
N SER A 334 -13.23 9.70 14.26
CA SER A 334 -12.77 10.54 15.36
C SER A 334 -13.36 11.95 15.30
N ALA A 335 -13.35 12.59 14.12
CA ALA A 335 -13.97 13.90 13.91
C ALA A 335 -15.50 13.88 14.13
N LEU A 336 -16.20 12.85 13.65
CA LEU A 336 -17.65 12.69 13.85
C LEU A 336 -18.03 12.50 15.32
N THR A 337 -17.30 11.64 16.03
CA THR A 337 -17.54 11.36 17.45
C THR A 337 -17.43 12.64 18.29
N GLN A 338 -16.44 13.49 18.00
CA GLN A 338 -16.29 14.78 18.67
C GLN A 338 -17.47 15.72 18.37
N ARG A 339 -17.96 15.72 17.13
CA ARG A 339 -19.08 16.56 16.71
C ARG A 339 -20.42 16.13 17.29
N LYS A 340 -20.72 14.82 17.32
CA LYS A 340 -21.95 14.28 17.95
C LYS A 340 -22.01 14.65 19.43
N ARG A 341 -20.92 14.44 20.17
CA ARG A 341 -20.80 14.87 21.60
C ARG A 341 -21.03 16.36 21.83
N LYS A 342 -20.65 17.21 20.86
CA LYS A 342 -20.84 18.66 20.98
C LYS A 342 -22.28 19.07 20.69
N ARG A 343 -22.95 18.46 19.68
CA ARG A 343 -24.38 18.68 19.42
C ARG A 343 -25.22 18.32 20.66
N THR A 344 -25.04 17.12 21.22
CA THR A 344 -25.80 16.67 22.41
C THR A 344 -25.66 17.60 23.62
N ARG A 345 -24.49 18.22 23.84
CA ARG A 345 -24.30 19.17 24.94
C ARG A 345 -25.00 20.51 24.72
N ASP A 346 -25.17 20.92 23.47
CA ASP A 346 -25.80 22.18 23.12
C ASP A 346 -27.35 22.04 23.06
N ASP A 347 -27.88 20.81 22.94
CA ASP A 347 -29.31 20.47 22.83
C ASP A 347 -30.01 20.11 24.16
N ASP A 348 -29.32 20.19 25.30
CA ASP A 348 -29.84 19.81 26.65
C ASP A 348 -30.98 20.73 27.17
N ASP A 349 -31.47 21.68 26.36
CA ASP A 349 -32.67 22.50 26.59
C ASP A 349 -33.95 21.76 26.12
N GLY A 350 -34.18 20.55 26.65
CA GLY A 350 -35.50 19.92 26.81
C GLY A 350 -36.42 19.73 25.59
N GLY A 351 -35.92 19.83 24.35
CA GLY A 351 -36.68 19.51 23.14
C GLY A 351 -36.30 18.12 22.61
N GLU A 352 -37.28 17.24 22.44
CA GLU A 352 -37.12 16.01 21.65
C GLU A 352 -36.76 16.38 20.21
N ASN A 353 -35.47 16.54 19.93
CA ASN A 353 -34.97 16.63 18.57
C ASN A 353 -34.76 15.20 18.07
N GLU A 354 -35.48 14.80 17.02
CA GLU A 354 -35.08 13.68 16.17
C GLU A 354 -33.58 13.79 15.92
N THR A 355 -32.81 12.81 16.40
CA THR A 355 -31.35 12.82 16.38
C THR A 355 -30.83 12.61 14.97
N CYS A 356 -30.88 13.67 14.16
CA CYS A 356 -30.47 13.61 12.76
C CYS A 356 -29.00 13.11 12.64
N PRO A 357 -28.73 12.13 11.77
CA PRO A 357 -27.38 11.59 11.59
C PRO A 357 -26.37 12.69 11.28
N VAL A 358 -25.18 12.61 11.89
CA VAL A 358 -24.11 13.60 11.68
C VAL A 358 -23.26 13.17 10.51
N LYS A 359 -23.02 14.08 9.55
CA LYS A 359 -22.19 13.78 8.38
C LYS A 359 -20.85 14.49 8.37
N SER A 360 -19.84 13.83 7.83
CA SER A 360 -18.52 14.39 7.51
C SER A 360 -18.15 14.02 6.08
N TYR A 361 -17.41 14.91 5.44
CA TYR A 361 -16.96 14.69 4.07
C TYR A 361 -15.44 14.64 4.02
N ARG A 362 -14.89 13.82 3.13
CA ARG A 362 -13.44 13.68 2.97
C ARG A 362 -13.03 13.57 1.51
N ILE A 363 -11.81 14.01 1.24
CA ILE A 363 -11.16 13.95 -0.07
C ILE A 363 -9.87 13.15 0.07
N VAL A 364 -9.64 12.22 -0.86
CA VAL A 364 -8.36 11.51 -1.03
C VAL A 364 -7.86 11.81 -2.43
N THR A 365 -6.64 12.34 -2.55
CA THR A 365 -6.14 12.80 -3.84
C THR A 365 -4.61 12.77 -3.94
N ASP A 366 -4.09 12.52 -5.13
CA ASP A 366 -2.67 12.72 -5.50
C ASP A 366 -2.48 14.03 -6.30
N SER A 367 -3.45 14.95 -6.24
CA SER A 367 -3.68 16.12 -7.10
C SER A 367 -4.15 15.85 -8.53
N LYS A 368 -4.01 14.62 -9.05
CA LYS A 368 -4.49 14.23 -10.39
C LYS A 368 -5.82 13.51 -10.29
N GLU A 369 -5.92 12.53 -9.41
CA GLU A 369 -7.14 11.77 -9.14
C GLU A 369 -7.77 12.26 -7.84
N TRP A 370 -9.08 12.47 -7.85
CA TRP A 370 -9.84 12.99 -6.71
C TRP A 370 -10.98 12.05 -6.35
N ILE A 371 -10.91 11.48 -5.15
CA ILE A 371 -11.91 10.58 -4.60
C ILE A 371 -12.66 11.30 -3.48
N PHE A 372 -13.99 11.24 -3.53
CA PHE A 372 -14.87 11.87 -2.55
C PHE A 372 -15.52 10.82 -1.66
N ILE A 373 -15.54 11.08 -0.36
CA ILE A 373 -16.06 10.17 0.66
C ILE A 373 -17.07 10.92 1.54
N GLU A 374 -18.27 10.36 1.67
CA GLU A 374 -19.25 10.73 2.70
C GLU A 374 -19.13 9.73 3.86
N CYS A 375 -19.10 10.25 5.08
CA CYS A 375 -19.17 9.45 6.29
C CYS A 375 -20.35 9.92 7.13
N THR A 376 -21.22 8.98 7.48
CA THR A 376 -22.45 9.24 8.24
C THR A 376 -22.40 8.45 9.52
N MET A 377 -22.62 9.11 10.66
CA MET A 377 -22.83 8.47 11.96
C MET A 377 -24.31 8.55 12.30
N ASP A 378 -24.94 7.40 12.49
CA ASP A 378 -26.36 7.31 12.85
C ASP A 378 -26.59 7.52 14.35
N GLU A 379 -27.83 7.31 14.77
CA GLU A 379 -28.30 7.46 16.16
C GLU A 379 -27.59 6.47 17.10
N ASP A 380 -27.34 5.25 16.64
CA ASP A 380 -26.70 4.16 17.39
C ASP A 380 -25.15 4.27 17.44
N GLU A 381 -24.59 5.38 16.93
CA GLU A 381 -23.14 5.58 16.76
C GLU A 381 -22.51 4.62 15.73
N SER A 382 -23.32 3.96 14.90
CA SER A 382 -22.83 3.17 13.78
C SER A 382 -22.39 4.11 12.66
N VAL A 383 -21.26 3.77 12.04
CA VAL A 383 -20.60 4.61 11.04
C VAL A 383 -20.63 3.94 9.69
N PHE A 384 -21.17 4.66 8.70
CA PHE A 384 -21.29 4.22 7.32
C PHE A 384 -20.49 5.12 6.39
N TYR A 385 -19.89 4.52 5.38
CA TYR A 385 -19.06 5.22 4.41
C TYR A 385 -19.63 5.04 3.01
N ARG A 386 -19.70 6.15 2.26
CA ARG A 386 -19.96 6.13 0.83
C ARG A 386 -18.79 6.71 0.07
N VAL A 387 -18.38 6.06 -1.02
CA VAL A 387 -17.19 6.45 -1.80
C VAL A 387 -17.56 6.66 -3.26
N SER A 388 -17.01 7.69 -3.90
CA SER A 388 -17.20 7.95 -5.33
C SER A 388 -16.68 6.77 -6.17
N ARG A 389 -17.51 6.22 -7.08
CA ARG A 389 -17.16 5.02 -7.88
C ARG A 389 -15.93 5.19 -8.76
N LEU A 390 -15.77 6.38 -9.32
CA LEU A 390 -14.64 6.73 -10.19
C LEU A 390 -14.01 8.03 -9.68
N PRO A 391 -12.67 8.14 -9.71
CA PRO A 391 -12.00 9.39 -9.38
C PRO A 391 -12.24 10.41 -10.48
N GLU A 392 -12.30 11.69 -10.10
CA GLU A 392 -12.19 12.79 -11.06
C GLU A 392 -10.73 13.00 -11.41
N VAL A 393 -10.42 13.00 -12.72
CA VAL A 393 -9.04 12.97 -13.20
C VAL A 393 -8.65 14.29 -13.87
N ILE A 394 -7.51 14.83 -13.46
CA ILE A 394 -6.84 15.97 -14.07
C ILE A 394 -5.54 15.52 -14.73
N VAL A 395 -5.45 15.71 -16.03
CA VAL A 395 -4.25 15.45 -16.83
C VAL A 395 -3.57 16.78 -17.10
N TYR A 396 -2.73 17.25 -16.17
CA TYR A 396 -2.11 18.58 -16.24
C TYR A 396 -1.32 18.84 -17.54
N ARG A 397 -0.77 17.81 -18.20
CA ARG A 397 -0.05 17.96 -19.48
C ARG A 397 -0.95 17.94 -20.73
N GLY A 398 -2.21 17.57 -20.57
CA GLY A 398 -3.17 17.52 -21.68
C GLY A 398 -3.67 18.91 -22.07
N HIS A 399 -4.34 18.97 -23.24
CA HIS A 399 -4.93 20.22 -23.75
C HIS A 399 -6.17 20.67 -22.96
N ASN A 400 -6.89 19.73 -22.31
CA ASN A 400 -8.17 19.99 -21.63
C ASN A 400 -8.05 20.14 -20.10
N TRP A 401 -6.84 20.38 -19.59
CA TRP A 401 -6.60 20.45 -18.15
C TRP A 401 -7.44 21.54 -17.46
N GLU A 402 -7.76 22.66 -18.14
CA GLU A 402 -8.58 23.75 -17.57
C GLU A 402 -10.02 23.30 -17.32
N ASP A 403 -10.60 22.56 -18.25
CA ASP A 403 -11.96 22.00 -18.10
C ASP A 403 -12.00 20.92 -17.02
N GLN A 404 -10.94 20.11 -16.92
CA GLN A 404 -10.79 19.12 -15.85
C GLN A 404 -10.67 19.78 -14.47
N CYS A 405 -9.83 20.82 -14.35
CA CYS A 405 -9.73 21.63 -13.13
C CYS A 405 -11.08 22.26 -12.79
N THR A 406 -11.79 22.80 -13.78
CA THR A 406 -13.13 23.38 -13.58
C THR A 406 -14.11 22.34 -13.07
N THR A 407 -14.08 21.12 -13.61
CA THR A 407 -14.95 20.01 -13.20
C THR A 407 -14.70 19.61 -11.74
N VAL A 408 -13.43 19.42 -11.36
CA VAL A 408 -13.05 19.14 -9.97
C VAL A 408 -13.46 20.29 -9.05
N PHE A 409 -13.21 21.54 -9.45
CA PHE A 409 -13.59 22.71 -8.66
C PHE A 409 -15.09 22.78 -8.41
N ARG A 410 -15.93 22.54 -9.43
CA ARG A 410 -17.38 22.49 -9.29
C ARG A 410 -17.86 21.44 -8.29
N LYS A 411 -17.23 20.26 -8.28
CA LYS A 411 -17.53 19.19 -7.33
C LYS A 411 -17.06 19.53 -5.91
N LEU A 412 -15.92 20.21 -5.77
CA LEU A 412 -15.44 20.71 -4.48
C LEU A 412 -16.38 21.76 -3.90
N VAL A 413 -16.85 22.73 -4.69
CA VAL A 413 -17.82 23.73 -4.23
C VAL A 413 -19.12 23.06 -3.78
N TRP A 414 -19.62 22.08 -4.53
CA TRP A 414 -20.78 21.29 -4.13
C TRP A 414 -20.54 20.53 -2.81
N LEU A 415 -19.40 19.84 -2.68
CA LEU A 415 -19.07 19.10 -1.46
C LEU A 415 -18.92 20.01 -0.23
N ILE A 416 -18.28 21.17 -0.39
CA ILE A 416 -18.12 22.16 0.69
C ILE A 416 -19.47 22.80 1.04
N THR A 417 -20.41 22.91 0.10
CA THR A 417 -21.79 23.30 0.40
C THR A 417 -22.45 22.27 1.32
N LEU A 418 -22.24 20.97 1.07
CA LEU A 418 -22.72 19.93 2.00
C LEU A 418 -22.05 20.03 3.37
N MET A 419 -20.74 20.27 3.42
CA MET A 419 -20.03 20.52 4.68
C MET A 419 -20.62 21.70 5.45
N LYS A 420 -20.91 22.82 4.78
CA LYS A 420 -21.54 24.01 5.38
C LYS A 420 -22.90 23.70 5.98
N ASN A 421 -23.71 22.89 5.30
CA ASN A 421 -25.06 22.53 5.77
C ASN A 421 -25.04 21.67 7.05
N GLU A 422 -23.90 21.07 7.41
CA GLU A 422 -23.72 20.34 8.66
C GLU A 422 -23.42 21.25 9.87
N ILE A 423 -23.26 22.56 9.66
CA ILE A 423 -23.14 23.51 10.76
C ILE A 423 -24.49 23.57 11.49
N PRO A 424 -24.53 23.29 12.81
CA PRO A 424 -25.78 23.35 13.57
C PRO A 424 -26.44 24.72 13.46
N ALA A 425 -27.75 24.74 13.17
CA ALA A 425 -28.53 25.96 13.24
C ALA A 425 -28.61 26.38 14.71
N ARG A 426 -27.74 27.30 15.17
CA ARG A 426 -27.92 27.91 16.49
C ARG A 426 -29.31 28.52 16.54
N ASN A 427 -30.12 28.09 17.52
CA ASN A 427 -31.41 28.70 17.82
C ASN A 427 -31.25 30.24 17.81
N LYS A 428 -31.95 30.91 16.89
CA LYS A 428 -32.08 32.38 16.84
C LYS A 428 -32.85 32.95 18.06
N TYR A 429 -32.94 32.20 19.16
CA TYR A 429 -33.60 32.55 20.41
C TYR A 429 -32.59 32.95 21.50
N HIS A 430 -31.69 33.89 21.18
CA HIS A 430 -31.22 34.82 22.20
C HIS A 430 -32.03 36.11 22.10
N LYS A 431 -33.33 36.00 22.38
CA LYS A 431 -34.20 37.17 22.60
C LYS A 431 -34.30 37.43 24.10
N LYS A 432 -33.69 38.55 24.50
CA LYS A 432 -33.88 39.28 25.75
C LYS A 432 -33.47 38.55 27.03
N ARG A 433 -32.21 38.76 27.45
CA ARG A 433 -31.96 38.98 28.88
C ARG A 433 -32.83 40.17 29.29
N ALA A 434 -33.97 39.90 29.92
CA ALA A 434 -34.71 40.92 30.64
C ALA A 434 -33.78 41.42 31.76
N SER A 435 -33.41 42.70 31.67
CA SER A 435 -32.83 43.43 32.78
C SER A 435 -33.77 43.29 33.98
N PRO A 436 -33.30 42.89 35.18
CA PRO A 436 -34.14 42.99 36.37
C PRO A 436 -34.30 44.47 36.68
N SER A 437 -35.45 45.02 36.31
CA SER A 437 -35.90 46.31 36.81
C SER A 437 -36.09 46.23 38.32
N THR A 438 -35.63 47.29 38.97
CA THR A 438 -35.67 47.57 40.40
C THR A 438 -37.05 47.44 41.04
N SER A 439 -36.99 47.25 42.37
CA SER A 439 -37.99 47.50 43.41
C SER A 439 -38.90 46.34 43.82
N ASN A 440 -38.61 45.80 45.01
CA ASN A 440 -39.65 45.79 46.04
C ASN A 440 -39.03 46.02 47.43
N LYS A 441 -39.47 47.10 48.09
CA LYS A 441 -39.25 47.41 49.50
C LYS A 441 -40.37 46.75 50.33
N ARG A 442 -40.07 46.54 51.62
CA ARG A 442 -40.91 46.13 52.79
C ARG A 442 -40.83 44.62 53.08
N GLY A 443 -40.50 44.15 54.27
CA GLY A 443 -40.14 44.81 55.52
C GLY A 443 -40.07 43.80 56.69
N LYS A 444 -39.28 44.14 57.71
CA LYS A 444 -39.36 43.79 59.15
C LYS A 444 -39.48 42.32 59.64
N GLY A 445 -38.56 41.98 60.55
CA GLY A 445 -38.75 41.04 61.68
C GLY A 445 -37.41 40.45 62.13
N ARG A 446 -36.79 40.96 63.23
CA ARG A 446 -36.59 40.26 64.53
C ARG A 446 -35.89 38.90 64.37
N ILE A 447 -34.72 38.63 64.95
CA ILE A 447 -34.27 38.82 66.34
C ILE A 447 -32.79 39.24 66.36
#